data_AF-A0A377TXH7-F1
#
_entry.id   AF-A0A377TXH7-F1
#
_cell.length_a   1.000
_cell.length_b   1.000
_cell.length_c   1.000
_cell.angle_alpha   90.00
_cell.angle_beta   90.00
_cell.angle_gamma   90.00
#
_symmetry.space_group_name_H-M   'P 1'
#
loop_
_entity.id
_entity.type
_entity.pdbx_description
1 polymer ?
#
loop_
_entity_poly.entity_id
_entity_poly.type
_entity_poly.pdbx_seq_one_letter_code
_entity_poly.pdbx_strand_id
1 'polypeptide(L)'
;MSICAENITWKAGKKVIVNNVSLRVPRGETVGLLGPNGCGKSSLLRVLAGLRRPDAGRVTLDGQDIARMAKKQLARRVAFVEQHGMTEANMRVRDVVRLGRIPHPLSVLKLERSG
;
A
#
# COMPACT_ATOMS: atom_id res chain seq x y z
N MET A 1 10.60 -8.17 -4.39
CA MET A 1 9.30 -8.49 -3.81
C MET A 1 8.37 -8.82 -4.96
N SER A 2 7.66 -9.94 -4.90
CA SER A 2 6.56 -10.25 -5.80
C SER A 2 5.22 -9.99 -5.11
N ILE A 3 4.22 -9.58 -5.89
CA ILE A 3 2.84 -9.39 -5.44
C ILE A 3 1.95 -10.32 -6.27
N CYS A 4 1.11 -11.12 -5.62
CA CYS A 4 0.07 -11.88 -6.32
C CYS A 4 -1.30 -11.55 -5.73
N ALA A 5 -2.28 -11.36 -6.60
CA ALA A 5 -3.67 -11.18 -6.26
C ALA A 5 -4.47 -12.28 -6.94
N GLU A 6 -5.30 -12.98 -6.18
CA GLU A 6 -6.11 -14.09 -6.67
C GLU A 6 -7.59 -13.81 -6.39
N ASN A 7 -8.37 -13.71 -7.47
CA ASN A 7 -9.83 -13.56 -7.46
C ASN A 7 -10.33 -12.40 -6.58
N ILE A 8 -9.61 -11.27 -6.61
CA ILE A 8 -9.92 -10.11 -5.79
C ILE A 8 -11.29 -9.58 -6.13
N THR A 9 -12.16 -9.56 -5.14
CA THR A 9 -13.43 -8.84 -5.18
C THR A 9 -13.49 -7.86 -4.02
N TRP A 10 -13.84 -6.61 -4.30
CA TRP A 10 -13.99 -5.57 -3.30
C TRP A 10 -15.18 -4.66 -3.61
N LYS A 11 -15.98 -4.39 -2.58
CA LYS A 11 -17.21 -3.60 -2.64
C LYS A 11 -17.07 -2.31 -1.83
N ALA A 12 -17.60 -1.23 -2.38
CA ALA A 12 -17.87 0.00 -1.65
C ALA A 12 -19.37 0.00 -1.28
N GLY A 13 -19.69 -0.43 -0.06
CA GLY A 13 -21.07 -0.69 0.34
C GLY A 13 -21.67 -1.81 -0.51
N LYS A 14 -22.76 -1.52 -1.24
CA LYS A 14 -23.43 -2.50 -2.13
C LYS A 14 -22.82 -2.58 -3.53
N LYS A 15 -21.97 -1.63 -3.93
CA LYS A 15 -21.43 -1.55 -5.29
C LYS A 15 -20.12 -2.34 -5.39
N VAL A 16 -20.06 -3.29 -6.31
CA VAL A 16 -18.80 -3.97 -6.65
C VAL A 16 -17.91 -3.02 -7.44
N ILE A 17 -16.71 -2.77 -6.94
CA ILE A 17 -15.73 -1.86 -7.57
C ILE A 17 -14.59 -2.64 -8.20
N VAL A 18 -14.13 -3.69 -7.53
CA VAL A 18 -13.18 -4.67 -8.07
C VAL A 18 -13.91 -5.99 -8.13
N ASN A 19 -13.95 -6.63 -9.31
CA ASN A 19 -14.72 -7.85 -9.53
C ASN A 19 -13.81 -8.95 -10.07
N ASN A 20 -13.53 -9.97 -9.26
CA ASN A 20 -12.78 -11.17 -9.63
C ASN A 20 -11.45 -10.89 -10.38
N VAL A 21 -10.63 -9.97 -9.89
CA VAL A 21 -9.36 -9.62 -10.53
C VAL A 21 -8.22 -10.52 -10.02
N SER A 22 -7.50 -11.15 -10.93
CA SER A 22 -6.28 -11.90 -10.65
C SER A 22 -5.09 -11.31 -11.40
N LEU A 23 -3.96 -11.15 -10.73
CA LEU A 23 -2.72 -10.67 -11.33
C LEU A 23 -1.50 -11.14 -10.55
N ARG A 24 -0.37 -11.21 -11.23
CA ARG A 24 0.94 -11.49 -10.63
C ARG A 24 1.92 -10.44 -11.12
N VAL A 25 2.62 -9.81 -10.18
CA VAL A 25 3.75 -8.92 -10.41
C VAL A 25 5.00 -9.61 -9.89
N PRO A 26 5.85 -10.15 -10.78
CA PRO A 26 7.15 -10.72 -10.43
C PRO A 26 8.08 -9.73 -9.73
N ARG A 27 9.12 -10.27 -9.11
CA ARG A 27 10.13 -9.46 -8.43
C ARG A 27 10.90 -8.61 -9.43
N GLY A 28 10.97 -7.31 -9.15
CA GLY A 28 11.78 -6.36 -9.94
C GLY A 28 11.04 -5.78 -11.14
N GLU A 29 9.78 -6.15 -11.35
CA GLU A 29 8.98 -5.58 -12.43
C GLU A 29 8.27 -4.29 -12.04
N THR A 30 8.17 -3.40 -13.03
CA THR A 30 7.34 -2.20 -12.99
C THR A 30 6.12 -2.42 -13.87
N VAL A 31 4.94 -2.41 -13.28
CA VAL A 31 3.67 -2.70 -13.99
C VAL A 31 2.79 -1.46 -14.01
N GLY A 32 2.26 -1.11 -15.18
CA GLY A 32 1.26 -0.07 -15.36
C GLY A 32 -0.17 -0.60 -15.29
N LEU A 33 -1.00 -0.01 -14.44
CA LEU A 33 -2.44 -0.28 -14.40
C LEU A 33 -3.20 0.86 -15.09
N LEU A 34 -3.73 0.58 -16.27
CA LEU A 34 -4.41 1.57 -17.12
C LEU A 34 -5.92 1.31 -17.17
N GLY A 35 -6.68 2.36 -17.45
CA GLY A 35 -8.14 2.30 -17.58
C GLY A 35 -8.80 3.64 -17.31
N PRO A 36 -10.09 3.81 -17.64
CA PRO A 36 -10.81 5.07 -17.47
C PRO A 36 -10.95 5.48 -16.00
N ASN A 37 -11.24 6.76 -15.75
CA ASN A 37 -11.51 7.23 -14.40
C ASN A 37 -12.75 6.51 -13.82
N GLY A 38 -12.66 6.13 -12.55
CA GLY A 38 -13.73 5.39 -11.87
C GLY A 38 -13.77 3.88 -12.11
N CYS A 39 -12.90 3.30 -12.96
CA CYS A 39 -12.90 1.84 -13.21
C CYS A 39 -12.31 0.99 -12.06
N GLY A 40 -11.97 1.60 -10.92
CA GLY A 40 -11.52 0.87 -9.73
C GLY A 40 -10.00 0.73 -9.55
N LYS A 41 -9.15 1.36 -10.39
CA LYS A 41 -7.68 1.28 -10.28
C LYS A 41 -7.16 1.62 -8.88
N SER A 42 -7.52 2.79 -8.37
CA SER A 42 -7.08 3.24 -7.04
C SER A 42 -7.67 2.38 -5.92
N SER A 43 -8.80 1.70 -6.16
CA SER A 43 -9.37 0.74 -5.20
C SER A 43 -8.58 -0.57 -5.20
N LEU A 44 -8.25 -1.09 -6.39
CA LEU A 44 -7.40 -2.28 -6.54
C LEU A 44 -6.02 -2.03 -5.92
N LEU A 45 -5.37 -0.91 -6.22
CA LEU A 45 -4.06 -0.58 -5.63
C LEU A 45 -4.11 -0.51 -4.10
N ARG A 46 -5.19 0.03 -3.50
CA ARG A 46 -5.37 0.02 -2.04
C ARG A 46 -5.57 -1.39 -1.47
N VAL A 47 -6.23 -2.28 -2.20
CA VAL A 47 -6.35 -3.69 -1.81
C VAL A 47 -4.98 -4.37 -1.87
N LEU A 48 -4.24 -4.20 -2.96
CA LEU A 48 -2.89 -4.75 -3.10
C LEU A 48 -1.91 -4.22 -2.03
N ALA A 49 -2.08 -2.95 -1.63
CA ALA A 49 -1.30 -2.34 -0.58
C ALA A 49 -1.72 -2.74 0.85
N GLY A 50 -2.80 -3.52 1.00
CA GLY A 50 -3.35 -3.90 2.30
C GLY A 50 -4.04 -2.76 3.07
N LEU A 51 -4.35 -1.65 2.39
CA LEU A 51 -5.12 -0.53 2.94
C LEU A 51 -6.63 -0.81 2.94
N ARG A 52 -7.07 -1.75 2.11
CA ARG A 52 -8.45 -2.28 2.09
C ARG A 52 -8.38 -3.81 2.10
N ARG A 53 -9.21 -4.43 2.92
CA ARG A 53 -9.38 -5.89 2.92
C ARG A 53 -10.34 -6.26 1.77
N PRO A 54 -9.98 -7.23 0.90
CA PRO A 54 -10.92 -7.71 -0.10
C PRO A 54 -12.09 -8.47 0.56
N ASP A 55 -13.27 -8.43 -0.07
CA ASP A 55 -14.43 -9.23 0.35
C ASP A 55 -14.28 -10.70 -0.07
N ALA A 56 -13.57 -10.96 -1.17
CA ALA A 56 -13.20 -12.29 -1.61
C ALA A 56 -11.82 -12.29 -2.29
N GLY A 57 -11.18 -13.46 -2.31
CA GLY A 57 -9.82 -13.62 -2.82
C GLY A 57 -8.75 -13.28 -1.79
N ARG A 58 -7.49 -13.28 -2.22
CA ARG A 58 -6.34 -12.97 -1.35
C ARG A 58 -5.23 -12.25 -2.08
N VAL A 59 -4.44 -11.47 -1.34
CA VAL A 59 -3.21 -10.85 -1.82
C VAL A 59 -2.04 -11.44 -1.06
N THR A 60 -0.99 -11.82 -1.77
CA THR A 60 0.25 -12.32 -1.18
C THR A 60 1.44 -11.47 -1.56
N LEU A 61 2.40 -11.37 -0.64
CA LEU A 61 3.65 -10.66 -0.78
C LEU A 61 4.81 -11.63 -0.58
N ASP A 62 5.58 -11.90 -1.64
CA ASP A 62 6.58 -12.99 -1.66
C ASP A 62 5.98 -14.32 -1.14
N GLY A 63 4.75 -14.64 -1.55
CA GLY A 63 4.04 -15.87 -1.18
C GLY A 63 3.30 -15.84 0.17
N GLN A 64 3.53 -14.82 1.01
CA GLN A 64 2.86 -14.70 2.30
C GLN A 64 1.57 -13.87 2.19
N ASP A 65 0.44 -14.38 2.68
CA ASP A 65 -0.83 -13.66 2.73
C ASP A 65 -0.72 -12.38 3.59
N ILE A 66 -0.98 -11.23 2.99
CA ILE A 66 -0.86 -9.93 3.66
C ILE A 66 -1.89 -9.76 4.79
N ALA A 67 -3.02 -10.47 4.73
CA ALA A 67 -4.03 -10.44 5.80
C ALA A 67 -3.55 -11.10 7.09
N ARG A 68 -2.50 -11.95 7.00
CA ARG A 68 -1.88 -12.64 8.14
C ARG A 68 -0.59 -11.97 8.61
N MET A 69 -0.14 -10.92 7.93
CA MET A 69 1.05 -10.16 8.32
C MET A 69 0.71 -9.16 9.44
N ALA A 70 1.64 -8.96 10.37
CA ALA A 70 1.53 -7.83 11.28
C ALA A 70 1.60 -6.52 10.50
N LYS A 71 0.74 -5.53 10.82
CA LYS A 71 0.68 -4.24 10.12
C LYS A 71 2.05 -3.57 9.97
N LYS A 72 2.89 -3.64 11.01
CA LYS A 72 4.26 -3.12 11.02
C LYS A 72 5.18 -3.83 10.01
N GLN A 73 5.03 -5.14 9.82
CA GLN A 73 5.80 -5.89 8.85
C GLN A 73 5.40 -5.51 7.41
N LEU A 74 4.10 -5.38 7.16
CA LEU A 74 3.59 -4.96 5.85
C LEU A 74 4.04 -3.52 5.51
N ALA A 75 3.88 -2.58 6.45
CA ALA A 75 4.25 -1.17 6.28
C ALA A 75 5.77 -0.94 6.06
N ARG A 76 6.62 -1.91 6.41
CA ARG A 76 8.06 -1.87 6.10
C ARG A 76 8.40 -2.31 4.67
N ARG A 77 7.46 -2.98 4.00
CA ARG A 77 7.69 -3.61 2.69
C ARG A 77 6.88 -2.96 1.58
N VAL A 78 5.75 -2.35 1.93
CA VAL A 78 4.82 -1.73 0.99
C VAL A 78 4.64 -0.26 1.35
N ALA A 79 4.81 0.60 0.36
CA ALA A 79 4.46 2.02 0.43
C ALA A 79 3.31 2.29 -0.55
N PHE A 80 2.42 3.21 -0.17
CA PHE A 80 1.33 3.67 -1.02
C PHE A 80 1.39 5.18 -1.11
N VAL A 81 1.46 5.69 -2.35
CA VAL A 81 1.43 7.13 -2.62
C VAL A 81 0.04 7.48 -3.10
N GLU A 82 -0.64 8.34 -2.37
CA GLU A 82 -1.98 8.78 -2.74
C GLU A 82 -1.93 9.74 -3.94
N GLN A 83 -3.00 9.76 -4.72
CA GLN A 83 -3.14 10.68 -5.86
C GLN A 83 -3.11 12.15 -5.43
N HIS A 84 -3.62 12.44 -4.23
CA HIS A 84 -3.52 13.76 -3.60
C HIS A 84 -2.94 13.57 -2.21
N GLY A 85 -1.76 14.11 -1.96
CA GLY A 85 -1.22 14.21 -0.61
C GLY A 85 -1.70 15.51 0.02
N MET A 86 -2.56 15.44 1.04
CA MET A 86 -2.83 16.62 1.86
C MET A 86 -1.57 16.93 2.66
N THR A 87 -0.84 17.97 2.27
CA THR A 87 0.32 18.46 2.99
C THR A 87 -0.07 19.72 3.77
N GLU A 88 -1.14 19.63 4.57
CA GLU A 88 -1.49 20.71 5.51
C GLU A 88 -0.71 20.53 6.81
N ALA A 89 0.60 20.65 6.70
CA ALA A 89 1.44 20.67 7.87
C ALA A 89 2.53 21.72 7.69
N ASN A 90 2.65 22.61 8.67
CA ASN A 90 3.76 23.55 8.79
C ASN A 90 5.04 22.78 9.22
N MET A 91 5.50 21.87 8.35
CA MET A 91 6.65 20.98 8.57
C MET A 91 7.73 21.26 7.53
N ARG A 92 9.00 21.09 7.92
CA ARG A 92 10.10 21.14 6.95
C ARG A 92 9.99 19.93 6.02
N VAL A 93 10.39 20.09 4.76
CA VAL A 93 10.42 19.00 3.75
C VAL A 93 11.13 17.75 4.28
N ARG A 94 12.25 17.94 4.99
CA ARG A 94 13.01 16.84 5.61
C ARG A 94 12.18 16.04 6.61
N ASP A 95 11.28 16.69 7.35
CA ASP A 95 10.47 16.07 8.38
C ASP A 95 9.32 15.29 7.74
N VAL A 96 8.72 15.82 6.67
CA VAL A 96 7.72 15.09 5.86
C VAL A 96 8.31 13.82 5.25
N VAL A 97 9.51 13.90 4.66
CA VAL A 97 10.19 12.71 4.09
C VAL A 97 10.49 11.68 5.18
N ARG A 98 10.88 12.12 6.39
CA ARG A 98 11.13 11.24 7.54
C ARG A 98 9.88 10.48 7.99
N LEU A 99 8.66 10.98 7.76
CA LEU A 99 7.42 10.24 8.08
C LEU A 99 7.35 8.89 7.35
N GLY A 100 7.87 8.80 6.13
CA GLY A 100 7.97 7.52 5.40
C GLY A 100 8.84 6.47 6.10
N ARG A 101 9.61 6.86 7.12
CA ARG A 101 10.46 5.98 7.93
C ARG A 101 9.86 5.55 9.26
N ILE A 102 8.66 6.00 9.62
CA ILE A 102 7.96 5.58 10.85
C ILE A 102 7.92 4.04 11.03
N PRO A 103 7.64 3.21 10.01
CA PRO A 103 7.63 1.76 10.16
C PRO A 103 9.01 1.14 10.44
N HIS A 104 10.09 1.88 10.14
CA HIS A 104 11.49 1.50 10.31
C HIS A 104 12.06 2.22 11.53
N PRO A 105 11.85 1.70 12.75
CA PRO A 105 12.51 2.22 13.94
C PRO A 105 14.01 2.19 13.68
N LEU A 106 14.57 3.37 13.49
CA LEU A 106 15.99 3.63 13.56
C LEU A 106 16.17 4.71 14.62
N SER A 107 17.35 4.68 15.21
CA SER A 107 18.07 5.63 16.07
C SER A 107 17.96 7.14 15.74
N VAL A 108 16.98 7.57 14.94
CA VAL A 108 16.71 8.93 14.47
C VAL A 108 16.32 9.88 15.62
N LEU A 109 15.90 9.36 16.78
CA LEU A 109 15.65 10.17 17.98
C LEU A 109 16.90 10.36 18.87
N LYS A 110 18.08 9.86 18.49
CA LYS A 110 19.33 10.03 19.27
C LYS A 110 20.19 11.24 18.89
N LEU A 111 19.80 12.07 17.93
CA LEU A 111 20.50 13.30 17.62
C LEU A 111 19.53 14.47 17.69
N GLU A 112 19.16 14.92 18.89
CA GLU A 112 18.90 16.32 19.30
C GLU A 112 19.00 16.41 20.84
N ARG A 113 20.16 16.03 21.40
CA ARG A 113 20.59 16.33 22.79
C ARG A 113 22.07 16.73 22.85
N SER A 114 22.55 17.49 21.87
CA SER A 114 23.84 18.20 21.93
C SER A 114 23.87 19.23 20.81
N GLY A 115 23.99 20.51 21.19
CA GLY A 115 24.12 21.66 20.29
C GLY A 115 23.05 22.70 20.53
#